data_AF-A0A6V8LJ52-F1
#
_entry.id   AF-A0A6V8LJ52-F1
#
_cell.length_a   1.000
_cell.length_b   1.000
_cell.length_c   1.000
_cell.angle_alpha   90.00
_cell.angle_beta   90.00
_cell.angle_gamma   90.00
#
_symmetry.space_group_name_H-M   'P 1'
#
loop_
_entity.id
_entity.type
_entity.pdbx_description
1 polymer ?
#
loop_
_entity_poly.entity_id
_entity_poly.type
_entity_poly.pdbx_seq_one_letter_code
_entity_poly.pdbx_strand_id
1 'polypeptide(L)'
;MLRHYVLKVHSRCDLACDHCYVYEHADQSWRTRPRAMAVETVRAAGKRIAEHAADHRLGRVQVILHGGEPLLLGRARLDAVLTELAATIAPVARLDLRMQSNGVLLTPAICDVLVRHRVRVGISLDGDRAANDRHRLFATGASSHDRVLRALALLRRTEYRSAYAGILCTVDVDNDPVRVYEALVAQQPPRIDFLLPHATWDSPPPRPAGTLRRTPPGWGGSTTGGPPTAGRCRSGSSTRWRPQWSVGPAAPRRSA
;
A
#
# COMPACT_ATOMS: atom_id res chain seq x y z
N MET A 1 3.48 20.86 -3.51
CA MET A 1 4.56 20.64 -2.53
C MET A 1 4.47 19.22 -1.98
N LEU A 2 5.52 18.40 -2.15
CA LEU A 2 5.53 17.00 -1.70
C LEU A 2 5.58 16.93 -0.17
N ARG A 3 4.72 16.11 0.43
CA ARG A 3 4.62 15.92 1.91
C ARG A 3 4.67 14.46 2.33
N HIS A 4 4.49 13.53 1.39
CA HIS A 4 4.45 12.10 1.63
C HIS A 4 5.57 11.45 0.82
N TYR A 5 6.41 10.67 1.49
CA TYR A 5 7.56 9.99 0.90
C TYR A 5 7.43 8.51 1.17
N VAL A 6 7.50 7.69 0.12
CA VAL A 6 7.54 6.24 0.24
C VAL A 6 8.98 5.77 0.07
N LEU A 7 9.54 5.17 1.11
CA LEU A 7 10.88 4.60 1.08
C LEU A 7 10.77 3.08 0.97
N LYS A 8 11.24 2.52 -0.16
CA LYS A 8 11.38 1.07 -0.35
C LYS A 8 12.64 0.60 0.38
N VAL A 9 12.52 0.32 1.68
CA VAL A 9 13.66 0.04 2.56
C VAL A 9 14.19 -1.40 2.42
N HIS A 10 13.35 -2.30 1.88
CA HIS A 10 13.75 -3.64 1.50
C HIS A 10 13.18 -3.99 0.11
N SER A 11 13.92 -4.72 -0.72
CA SER A 11 13.51 -5.04 -2.11
C SER A 11 13.00 -6.46 -2.31
N ARG A 12 13.07 -7.32 -1.26
CA ARG A 12 12.51 -8.68 -1.28
C ARG A 12 11.33 -8.80 -0.33
N CYS A 13 10.46 -9.77 -0.61
CA CYS A 13 9.33 -10.17 0.23
C CYS A 13 9.44 -11.67 0.53
N ASP A 14 8.86 -12.07 1.65
CA ASP A 14 8.70 -13.47 2.07
C ASP A 14 7.38 -14.10 1.61
N LEU A 15 6.47 -13.29 1.05
CA LEU A 15 5.28 -13.74 0.31
C LEU A 15 5.46 -13.58 -1.21
N ALA A 16 4.75 -14.39 -1.96
CA ALA A 16 4.74 -14.41 -3.43
C ALA A 16 3.34 -14.05 -3.95
N CYS A 17 2.85 -12.85 -3.61
CA CYS A 17 1.51 -12.44 -4.05
C CYS A 17 1.44 -12.20 -5.55
N ASP A 18 0.49 -12.85 -6.22
CA ASP A 18 0.22 -12.74 -7.66
C ASP A 18 -0.31 -11.35 -8.09
N HIS A 19 -0.88 -10.58 -7.17
CA HIS A 19 -1.30 -9.19 -7.39
C HIS A 19 -0.27 -8.16 -6.94
N CYS A 20 0.97 -8.57 -6.64
CA CYS A 20 1.97 -7.66 -6.11
C CYS A 20 2.42 -6.62 -7.14
N TYR A 21 2.07 -5.36 -6.92
CA TYR A 21 2.49 -4.25 -7.80
C TYR A 21 4.01 -4.08 -7.94
N VAL A 22 4.83 -4.69 -7.06
CA VAL A 22 6.29 -4.60 -7.12
C VAL A 22 6.89 -5.71 -7.98
N TYR A 23 6.38 -6.94 -7.90
CA TYR A 23 7.02 -8.11 -8.51
C TYR A 23 6.34 -8.56 -9.81
N GLU A 24 5.04 -8.30 -9.96
CA GLU A 24 4.22 -8.78 -11.07
C GLU A 24 3.98 -7.72 -12.15
N HIS A 25 4.56 -6.52 -11.99
CA HIS A 25 4.40 -5.42 -12.93
C HIS A 25 5.55 -5.30 -13.94
N ALA A 26 5.35 -4.51 -15.01
CA ALA A 26 6.36 -4.33 -16.05
C ALA A 26 7.71 -3.77 -15.56
N ASP A 27 7.72 -2.98 -14.47
CA ASP A 27 8.97 -2.50 -13.87
C ASP A 27 9.65 -3.62 -13.07
N GLN A 28 10.72 -4.16 -13.65
CA GLN A 28 11.54 -5.21 -13.04
C GLN A 28 12.88 -4.68 -12.50
N SER A 29 13.03 -3.36 -12.38
CA SER A 29 14.26 -2.72 -11.93
C SER A 29 14.64 -3.09 -10.49
N TRP A 30 13.69 -3.58 -9.69
CA TRP A 30 13.93 -4.06 -8.33
C TRP A 30 14.95 -5.22 -8.29
N ARG A 31 15.04 -6.03 -9.36
CA ARG A 31 15.94 -7.21 -9.44
C ARG A 31 17.42 -6.84 -9.32
N THR A 32 17.80 -5.66 -9.78
CA THR A 32 19.20 -5.18 -9.78
C THR A 32 19.51 -4.26 -8.59
N ARG A 33 18.53 -3.99 -7.71
CA ARG A 33 18.72 -3.12 -6.55
C ARG A 33 19.26 -3.89 -5.34
N PRO A 34 20.02 -3.23 -4.44
CA PRO A 34 20.39 -3.81 -3.16
C PRO A 34 19.17 -4.33 -2.40
N ARG A 35 19.36 -5.40 -1.63
CA ARG A 35 18.26 -6.03 -0.87
C ARG A 35 17.69 -5.12 0.20
N ALA A 36 18.55 -4.38 0.89
CA ALA A 36 18.20 -3.45 1.94
C ALA A 36 18.79 -2.08 1.60
N MET A 37 18.05 -1.02 1.93
CA MET A 37 18.57 0.34 1.87
C MET A 37 19.68 0.50 2.91
N ALA A 38 20.85 0.96 2.49
CA ALA A 38 21.95 1.26 3.39
C ALA A 38 21.61 2.47 4.28
N VAL A 39 22.17 2.53 5.49
CA VAL A 39 21.89 3.62 6.44
C VAL A 39 22.33 4.98 5.86
N GLU A 40 23.41 4.99 5.09
CA GLU A 40 23.93 6.17 4.38
C GLU A 40 22.91 6.66 3.34
N THR A 41 22.23 5.75 2.65
CA THR A 41 21.15 6.08 1.71
C THR A 41 19.93 6.62 2.45
N VAL A 42 19.58 6.06 3.62
CA VAL A 42 18.49 6.59 4.47
C VAL A 42 18.80 8.00 4.93
N ARG A 43 20.03 8.26 5.39
CA ARG A 43 20.51 9.60 5.77
C ARG A 43 20.42 10.57 4.60
N ALA A 44 20.91 10.18 3.42
CA ALA A 44 20.86 11.01 2.23
C ALA A 44 19.42 11.34 1.83
N ALA A 45 18.51 10.36 1.85
CA ALA A 45 17.09 10.58 1.58
C ALA A 45 16.45 11.50 2.62
N GLY A 46 16.73 11.27 3.92
CA GLY A 46 16.27 12.11 5.01
C GLY A 46 16.72 13.56 4.86
N LYS A 47 17.98 13.78 4.45
CA LYS A 47 18.51 15.13 4.22
C LYS A 47 17.77 15.84 3.09
N ARG A 48 17.53 15.17 1.96
CA ARG A 48 16.76 15.74 0.85
C ARG A 48 15.32 16.08 1.24
N ILE A 49 14.70 15.23 2.06
CA ILE A 49 13.36 15.49 2.59
C ILE A 49 13.36 16.71 3.51
N ALA A 50 14.37 16.83 4.38
CA ALA A 50 14.53 17.92 5.32
C ALA A 50 14.81 19.26 4.60
N GLU A 51 15.71 19.28 3.62
CA GLU A 51 16.00 20.43 2.74
C GLU A 51 14.69 20.94 2.11
N HIS A 52 13.96 20.05 1.43
CA HIS A 52 12.69 20.38 0.80
C HIS A 52 11.61 20.84 1.81
N ALA A 53 11.55 20.22 3.00
CA ALA A 53 10.63 20.66 4.04
C ALA A 53 10.94 22.08 4.54
N ALA A 54 12.22 22.43 4.71
CA ALA A 54 12.65 23.77 5.10
C ALA A 54 12.35 24.80 4.00
N ASP A 55 12.74 24.51 2.76
CA ASP A 55 12.61 25.42 1.61
C ASP A 55 11.17 25.88 1.38
N HIS A 56 10.19 25.01 1.66
CA HIS A 56 8.78 25.41 1.55
C HIS A 56 8.02 25.39 2.88
N ARG A 57 8.73 25.52 4.02
CA ARG A 57 8.16 25.76 5.35
C ARG A 57 7.07 24.75 5.72
N LEU A 58 7.33 23.46 5.50
CA LEU A 58 6.40 22.39 5.80
C LEU A 58 6.35 22.10 7.30
N GLY A 59 5.21 22.36 7.94
CA GLY A 59 5.02 22.01 9.36
C GLY A 59 4.95 20.49 9.65
N ARG A 60 4.76 19.65 8.62
CA ARG A 60 4.69 18.18 8.75
C ARG A 60 5.14 17.46 7.49
N VAL A 61 5.86 16.36 7.70
CA VAL A 61 6.26 15.39 6.68
C VAL A 61 5.80 13.99 7.10
N GLN A 62 5.31 13.20 6.15
CA GLN A 62 5.06 11.78 6.36
C GLN A 62 6.06 10.94 5.57
N VAL A 63 6.68 9.99 6.25
CA VAL A 63 7.55 8.98 5.64
C VAL A 63 6.92 7.61 5.86
N ILE A 64 6.73 6.88 4.77
CA ILE A 64 6.12 5.56 4.75
C ILE A 64 7.21 4.54 4.38
N LEU A 65 7.57 3.70 5.33
CA LEU A 65 8.44 2.55 5.10
C LEU A 65 7.64 1.48 4.34
N HIS A 66 8.15 1.08 3.20
CA HIS A 66 7.57 0.10 2.29
C HIS A 66 8.69 -0.73 1.67
N GLY A 67 8.34 -1.52 0.67
CA GLY A 67 9.26 -2.24 -0.20
C GLY A 67 9.30 -3.70 0.22
N GLY A 68 9.18 -4.60 -0.77
CA GLY A 68 8.95 -6.03 -0.56
C GLY A 68 8.19 -6.31 0.73
N GLU A 69 8.93 -6.73 1.76
CA GLU A 69 8.50 -6.69 3.15
C GLU A 69 9.52 -5.91 4.03
N PRO A 70 9.15 -4.77 4.65
CA PRO A 70 10.05 -3.99 5.50
C PRO A 70 10.54 -4.71 6.75
N LEU A 71 9.76 -5.62 7.32
CA LEU A 71 10.14 -6.36 8.52
C LEU A 71 11.32 -7.32 8.30
N LEU A 72 11.67 -7.62 7.05
CA LEU A 72 12.89 -8.37 6.70
C LEU A 72 14.19 -7.63 7.05
N LEU A 73 14.13 -6.31 7.32
CA LEU A 73 15.27 -5.61 7.93
C LEU A 73 15.66 -6.18 9.29
N GLY A 74 14.71 -6.80 9.99
CA GLY A 74 14.87 -7.20 11.38
C GLY A 74 14.91 -6.01 12.33
N ARG A 75 14.79 -6.30 13.63
CA ARG A 75 14.66 -5.29 14.69
C ARG A 75 15.78 -4.24 14.67
N ALA A 76 17.05 -4.68 14.67
CA ALA A 76 18.19 -3.77 14.84
C ALA A 76 18.33 -2.78 13.70
N ARG A 77 18.19 -3.25 12.45
CA ARG A 77 18.29 -2.36 11.29
C ARG A 77 17.05 -1.48 11.15
N LEU A 78 15.86 -1.98 11.45
CA LEU A 78 14.65 -1.15 11.49
C LEU A 78 14.80 0.01 12.48
N ASP A 79 15.29 -0.27 13.70
CA ASP A 79 15.56 0.75 14.72
C ASP A 79 16.58 1.80 14.25
N ALA A 80 17.66 1.36 13.59
CA ALA A 80 18.67 2.26 13.02
C ALA A 80 18.08 3.17 11.92
N VAL A 81 17.27 2.61 11.00
CA VAL A 81 16.61 3.37 9.93
C VAL A 81 15.68 4.45 10.50
N LEU A 82 14.85 4.08 11.48
CA LEU A 82 13.90 5.00 12.10
C LEU A 82 14.61 6.11 12.89
N THR A 83 15.68 5.75 13.61
CA THR A 83 16.53 6.71 14.34
C THR A 83 17.14 7.73 13.39
N GLU A 84 17.71 7.28 12.27
CA GLU A 84 18.33 8.17 11.28
C GLU A 84 17.33 9.13 10.64
N LEU A 85 16.13 8.64 10.28
CA LEU A 85 15.06 9.49 9.74
C LEU A 85 14.59 10.53 10.75
N ALA A 86 14.42 10.14 12.02
CA ALA A 86 14.04 11.04 13.09
C ALA A 86 15.10 12.12 13.31
N ALA A 87 16.37 11.72 13.43
CA ALA A 87 17.49 12.65 13.63
C ALA A 87 17.63 13.67 12.49
N THR A 88 17.34 13.25 11.25
CA THR A 88 17.54 14.12 10.08
C THR A 88 16.35 15.04 9.81
N ILE A 89 15.10 14.57 9.99
CA ILE A 89 13.90 15.29 9.55
C ILE A 89 13.20 16.04 10.70
N ALA A 90 13.18 15.46 11.91
CA ALA A 90 12.45 16.05 13.04
C ALA A 90 12.92 17.48 13.44
N PRO A 91 14.20 17.89 13.24
CA PRO A 91 14.63 19.25 13.53
C PRO A 91 13.94 20.34 12.68
N VAL A 92 13.42 19.99 11.49
CA VAL A 92 12.85 20.96 10.56
C VAL A 92 11.34 20.83 10.36
N ALA A 93 10.77 19.65 10.62
CA ALA A 93 9.34 19.40 10.45
C ALA A 93 8.85 18.28 11.38
N ARG A 94 7.56 18.32 11.76
CA ARG A 94 6.96 17.19 12.47
C ARG A 94 6.98 15.95 11.58
N LEU A 95 7.67 14.91 12.01
CA LEU A 95 7.76 13.64 11.30
C LEU A 95 6.61 12.70 11.69
N ASP A 96 5.85 12.22 10.71
CA ASP A 96 4.90 11.12 10.84
C ASP A 96 5.45 9.86 10.16
N LEU A 97 5.82 8.86 10.95
CA LEU A 97 6.34 7.59 10.45
C LEU A 97 5.21 6.57 10.31
N ARG A 98 5.12 6.00 9.12
CA ARG A 98 4.21 4.90 8.78
C ARG A 98 4.97 3.73 8.21
N MET A 99 4.38 2.54 8.28
CA MET A 99 4.92 1.35 7.65
C MET A 99 3.77 0.56 7.03
N GLN A 100 4.01 -0.07 5.88
CA GLN A 100 3.13 -1.09 5.33
C GLN A 100 3.84 -2.44 5.37
N SER A 101 3.16 -3.45 5.88
CA SER A 101 3.72 -4.79 6.06
C SER A 101 2.66 -5.85 5.75
N ASN A 102 3.11 -7.03 5.33
CA ASN A 102 2.30 -8.24 5.32
C ASN A 102 2.06 -8.80 6.73
N GLY A 103 2.82 -8.35 7.73
CA GLY A 103 2.67 -8.71 9.14
C GLY A 103 3.26 -10.06 9.56
N VAL A 104 3.69 -10.93 8.63
CA VAL A 104 4.02 -12.33 8.98
C VAL A 104 5.28 -12.47 9.84
N LEU A 105 6.13 -11.43 9.87
CA LEU A 105 7.35 -11.35 10.68
C LEU A 105 7.18 -10.45 11.92
N LEU A 106 5.97 -9.98 12.22
CA LEU A 106 5.74 -9.09 13.35
C LEU A 106 5.91 -9.86 14.66
N THR A 107 6.72 -9.31 15.57
CA THR A 107 7.02 -9.88 16.89
C THR A 107 6.91 -8.80 17.97
N PRO A 108 6.75 -9.15 19.25
CA PRO A 108 6.73 -8.17 20.34
C PRO A 108 7.96 -7.25 20.32
N ALA A 109 9.15 -7.81 20.08
CA ALA A 109 10.40 -7.05 20.02
C ALA A 109 10.47 -6.02 18.88
N ILE A 110 9.75 -6.27 17.77
CA ILE A 110 9.56 -5.29 16.68
C ILE A 110 8.49 -4.27 17.07
N CYS A 111 7.37 -4.70 17.66
CA CYS A 111 6.34 -3.79 18.16
C CYS A 111 6.89 -2.76 19.15
N ASP A 112 7.80 -3.18 20.05
CA ASP A 112 8.49 -2.27 20.97
C ASP A 112 9.26 -1.16 20.22
N VAL A 113 9.91 -1.49 19.11
CA VAL A 113 10.60 -0.51 18.25
C VAL A 113 9.60 0.42 17.57
N LEU A 114 8.50 -0.13 17.03
CA LEU A 114 7.45 0.67 16.39
C LEU A 114 6.84 1.68 17.37
N VAL A 115 6.50 1.25 18.59
CA VAL A 115 5.93 2.13 19.63
C VAL A 115 6.93 3.19 20.05
N ARG A 116 8.19 2.83 20.30
CA ARG A 116 9.27 3.77 20.68
C ARG A 116 9.42 4.91 19.66
N HIS A 117 9.43 4.57 18.37
CA HIS A 117 9.55 5.53 17.26
C HIS A 117 8.20 6.12 16.82
N ARG A 118 7.11 5.78 17.50
CA ARG A 118 5.73 6.20 17.17
C ARG A 118 5.33 5.89 15.73
N VAL A 119 5.83 4.77 15.20
CA VAL A 119 5.49 4.26 13.87
C VAL A 119 4.12 3.63 13.91
N ARG A 120 3.26 3.98 12.95
CA ARG A 120 1.98 3.30 12.75
C ARG A 120 2.06 2.38 11.54
N VAL A 121 1.83 1.09 11.76
CA VAL A 121 1.88 0.03 10.74
C VAL A 121 0.49 -0.33 10.24
N GLY A 122 0.31 -0.31 8.92
CA GLY A 122 -0.82 -0.94 8.25
C GLY A 122 -0.46 -2.38 7.89
N ILE A 123 -1.38 -3.30 8.18
CA ILE A 123 -1.18 -4.73 7.89
C ILE A 123 -2.03 -5.11 6.69
N SER A 124 -1.43 -5.82 5.76
CA SER A 124 -2.14 -6.28 4.57
C SER A 124 -2.92 -7.56 4.87
N LEU A 125 -4.23 -7.54 4.65
CA LEU A 125 -5.14 -8.69 4.82
C LEU A 125 -6.32 -8.50 3.87
N ASP A 126 -6.59 -9.51 3.04
CA ASP A 126 -7.63 -9.42 1.99
C ASP A 126 -8.98 -10.06 2.40
N GLY A 127 -9.13 -10.46 3.67
CA GLY A 127 -10.40 -10.96 4.22
C GLY A 127 -10.24 -12.20 5.09
N ASP A 128 -11.20 -13.13 4.96
CA ASP A 128 -11.08 -14.45 5.57
C ASP A 128 -9.97 -15.28 4.91
N ARG A 129 -9.75 -16.51 5.38
CA ARG A 129 -8.68 -17.35 4.83
C ARG A 129 -8.83 -17.57 3.34
N ALA A 130 -10.05 -17.86 2.88
CA ALA A 130 -10.32 -18.15 1.48
C ALA A 130 -9.96 -16.93 0.61
N ALA A 131 -10.42 -15.73 0.98
CA ALA A 131 -10.09 -14.50 0.26
C ALA A 131 -8.60 -14.17 0.30
N ASN A 132 -7.95 -14.30 1.46
CA ASN A 132 -6.53 -14.02 1.62
C ASN A 132 -5.65 -14.99 0.81
N ASP A 133 -5.96 -16.29 0.85
CA ASP A 133 -5.13 -17.34 0.25
C ASP A 133 -5.25 -17.42 -1.27
N ARG A 134 -6.23 -16.73 -1.89
CA ARG A 134 -6.27 -16.55 -3.35
C ARG A 134 -5.01 -15.87 -3.88
N HIS A 135 -4.42 -15.00 -3.07
CA HIS A 135 -3.32 -14.15 -3.52
C HIS A 135 -2.12 -14.17 -2.58
N ARG A 136 -2.32 -14.17 -1.26
CA ARG A 136 -1.25 -13.91 -0.27
C ARG A 136 -0.65 -15.20 0.26
N LEU A 137 0.04 -15.92 -0.62
CA LEU A 137 0.72 -17.17 -0.28
C LEU A 137 2.22 -16.97 -0.09
N PHE A 138 2.84 -17.85 0.70
CA PHE A 138 4.29 -18.04 0.66
C PHE A 138 4.70 -18.59 -0.71
N ALA A 139 5.98 -18.44 -1.08
CA ALA A 139 6.51 -19.03 -2.31
C ALA A 139 6.35 -20.57 -2.37
N THR A 140 6.11 -21.22 -1.23
CA THR A 140 5.79 -22.66 -1.13
C THR A 140 4.33 -23.00 -1.40
N GLY A 141 3.47 -22.00 -1.64
CA GLY A 141 2.01 -22.15 -1.72
C GLY A 141 1.29 -22.20 -0.38
N ALA A 142 2.02 -22.14 0.75
CA ALA A 142 1.40 -22.17 2.07
C ALA A 142 0.64 -20.86 2.38
N SER A 143 -0.46 -20.98 3.13
CA SER A 143 -1.24 -19.84 3.61
C SER A 143 -0.44 -18.91 4.53
N SER A 144 -0.58 -17.60 4.33
CA SER A 144 -0.05 -16.59 5.25
C SER A 144 -1.04 -16.21 6.37
N HIS A 145 -2.32 -16.56 6.21
CA HIS A 145 -3.45 -16.00 6.96
C HIS A 145 -3.27 -16.07 8.48
N ASP A 146 -2.91 -17.25 9.01
CA ASP A 146 -2.72 -17.42 10.46
C ASP A 146 -1.59 -16.54 11.01
N ARG A 147 -0.54 -16.32 10.23
CA ARG A 147 0.58 -15.46 10.66
C ARG A 147 0.14 -14.01 10.71
N VAL A 148 -0.66 -13.57 9.73
CA VAL A 148 -1.23 -12.23 9.69
C VAL A 148 -2.19 -12.02 10.86
N LEU A 149 -3.06 -12.99 11.17
CA LEU A 149 -3.98 -12.89 12.31
C LEU A 149 -3.23 -12.81 13.65
N ARG A 150 -2.12 -13.53 13.82
CA ARG A 150 -1.25 -13.39 15.01
C ARG A 150 -0.65 -12.00 15.12
N ALA A 151 -0.21 -11.41 14.02
CA ALA A 151 0.31 -10.05 13.99
C ALA A 151 -0.77 -9.02 14.38
N LEU A 152 -1.99 -9.17 13.86
CA LEU A 152 -3.12 -8.32 14.21
C LEU A 152 -3.54 -8.48 15.68
N ALA A 153 -3.54 -9.71 16.21
CA ALA A 153 -3.79 -9.97 17.62
C ALA A 153 -2.75 -9.27 18.51
N LEU A 154 -1.47 -9.30 18.12
CA LEU A 154 -0.40 -8.57 18.80
C LEU A 154 -0.65 -7.06 18.81
N LEU A 155 -0.98 -6.47 17.65
CA LEU A 155 -1.29 -5.04 17.50
C LEU A 155 -2.58 -4.59 18.21
N ARG A 156 -3.49 -5.51 18.54
CA ARG A 156 -4.68 -5.21 19.34
C ARG A 156 -4.40 -5.10 20.84
N ARG A 157 -3.27 -5.62 21.34
CA ARG A 157 -2.88 -5.47 22.74
C ARG A 157 -2.69 -3.99 23.09
N THR A 158 -3.08 -3.61 24.31
CA THR A 158 -3.11 -2.21 24.76
C THR A 158 -1.76 -1.51 24.58
N GLU A 159 -0.66 -2.18 24.92
CA GLU A 159 0.71 -1.69 24.81
C GLU A 159 1.19 -1.44 23.36
N TYR A 160 0.57 -2.10 22.37
CA TYR A 160 0.92 -2.00 20.95
C TYR A 160 -0.14 -1.32 20.10
N ARG A 161 -1.31 -1.01 20.68
CA ARG A 161 -2.46 -0.42 19.98
C ARG A 161 -2.12 0.89 19.28
N SER A 162 -1.20 1.68 19.85
CA SER A 162 -0.74 2.95 19.27
C SER A 162 0.03 2.77 17.94
N ALA A 163 0.61 1.60 17.71
CA ALA A 163 1.30 1.25 16.47
C ALA A 163 0.34 0.72 15.39
N TYR A 164 -0.90 0.35 15.71
CA TYR A 164 -1.83 -0.20 14.73
C TYR A 164 -2.45 0.93 13.89
N ALA A 165 -2.10 1.03 12.60
CA ALA A 165 -2.66 2.02 11.70
C ALA A 165 -4.01 1.60 11.11
N GLY A 166 -4.20 0.30 10.90
CA GLY A 166 -5.34 -0.24 10.17
C GLY A 166 -4.96 -1.42 9.28
N ILE A 167 -5.91 -1.81 8.44
CA ILE A 167 -5.75 -2.90 7.47
C ILE A 167 -5.81 -2.35 6.05
N LEU A 168 -4.98 -2.92 5.18
CA LEU A 168 -5.01 -2.69 3.75
C LEU A 168 -5.52 -3.96 3.06
N CYS A 169 -6.65 -3.84 2.37
CA CYS A 169 -7.30 -4.93 1.65
C CYS A 169 -7.26 -4.62 0.16
N THR A 170 -6.63 -5.48 -0.63
CA THR A 170 -6.83 -5.44 -2.08
C THR A 170 -8.17 -6.07 -2.39
N VAL A 171 -9.04 -5.32 -3.07
CA VAL A 171 -10.38 -5.79 -3.45
C VAL A 171 -10.25 -6.82 -4.56
N ASP A 172 -10.84 -7.98 -4.35
CA ASP A 172 -11.04 -8.99 -5.39
C ASP A 172 -12.54 -9.23 -5.52
N VAL A 173 -13.04 -9.05 -6.74
CA VAL A 173 -14.48 -9.12 -7.07
C VAL A 173 -15.02 -10.55 -7.07
N ASP A 174 -14.14 -11.54 -7.08
CA ASP A 174 -14.53 -12.94 -7.01
C ASP A 174 -14.76 -13.40 -5.56
N ASN A 175 -14.44 -12.56 -4.56
CA ASN A 175 -14.73 -12.82 -3.15
C ASN A 175 -16.11 -12.32 -2.75
N ASP A 176 -16.73 -12.99 -1.77
CA ASP A 176 -17.93 -12.47 -1.11
C ASP A 176 -17.56 -11.20 -0.31
N PRO A 177 -18.06 -10.01 -0.70
CA PRO A 177 -17.66 -8.75 -0.09
C PRO A 177 -18.10 -8.64 1.37
N VAL A 178 -19.20 -9.29 1.75
CA VAL A 178 -19.70 -9.27 3.13
C VAL A 178 -18.76 -10.08 4.01
N ARG A 179 -18.41 -11.31 3.60
CA ARG A 179 -17.47 -12.15 4.34
C ARG A 179 -16.09 -11.50 4.49
N VAL A 180 -15.59 -10.87 3.43
CA VAL A 180 -14.34 -10.10 3.49
C VAL A 180 -14.49 -9.00 4.54
N TYR A 181 -15.49 -8.13 4.40
CA TYR A 181 -15.69 -6.99 5.30
C TYR A 181 -15.80 -7.42 6.77
N GLU A 182 -16.63 -8.43 7.07
CA GLU A 182 -16.80 -8.97 8.42
C GLU A 182 -15.49 -9.51 8.99
N ALA A 183 -14.72 -10.25 8.20
CA ALA A 183 -13.42 -10.78 8.61
C ALA A 183 -12.42 -9.67 8.95
N LEU A 184 -12.42 -8.56 8.19
CA LEU A 184 -11.57 -7.41 8.44
C LEU A 184 -12.00 -6.65 9.71
N VAL A 185 -13.30 -6.38 9.87
CA VAL A 185 -13.85 -5.69 11.05
C VAL A 185 -13.60 -6.48 12.33
N ALA A 186 -13.67 -7.81 12.29
CA ALA A 186 -13.37 -8.68 13.43
C ALA A 186 -11.94 -8.47 14.00
N GLN A 187 -11.02 -7.94 13.19
CA GLN A 187 -9.66 -7.62 13.61
C GLN A 187 -9.53 -6.24 14.30
N GLN A 188 -10.66 -5.58 14.56
CA GLN A 188 -10.80 -4.28 15.23
C GLN A 188 -9.82 -3.20 14.72
N PRO A 189 -9.66 -3.02 13.39
CA PRO A 189 -8.78 -2.01 12.84
C PRO A 189 -9.28 -0.59 13.17
N PRO A 190 -8.38 0.37 13.42
CA PRO A 190 -8.75 1.79 13.47
C PRO A 190 -9.24 2.35 12.12
N ARG A 191 -8.84 1.69 11.03
CA ARG A 191 -9.15 2.06 9.63
C ARG A 191 -9.00 0.84 8.73
N ILE A 192 -9.86 0.73 7.72
CA ILE A 192 -9.70 -0.21 6.62
C ILE A 192 -9.54 0.62 5.34
N ASP A 193 -8.46 0.40 4.62
CA ASP A 193 -8.21 1.00 3.31
C ASP A 193 -8.42 -0.08 2.23
N PHE A 194 -9.45 0.09 1.42
CA PHE A 194 -9.74 -0.78 0.27
C PHE A 194 -8.98 -0.27 -0.96
N LEU A 195 -8.07 -1.10 -1.47
CA LEU A 195 -7.28 -0.85 -2.66
C LEU A 195 -7.92 -1.56 -3.84
N LEU A 196 -8.02 -0.88 -4.98
CA LEU A 196 -8.33 -1.56 -6.23
C LEU A 196 -7.08 -2.33 -6.69
N PRO A 197 -7.25 -3.51 -7.33
CA PRO A 197 -6.16 -4.19 -8.02
C PRO A 197 -5.44 -3.22 -8.94
N HIS A 198 -4.11 -3.33 -9.01
CA HIS A 198 -3.36 -2.44 -9.88
C HIS A 198 -3.74 -2.73 -11.34
N ALA A 199 -4.08 -1.68 -12.05
CA ALA A 199 -4.39 -1.74 -13.47
C ALA A 199 -3.79 -0.51 -14.15
N THR A 200 -3.38 -0.69 -15.40
CA THR A 200 -2.81 0.38 -16.23
C THR A 200 -3.68 0.58 -17.46
N TRP A 201 -3.33 1.58 -18.26
CA TRP A 201 -3.95 1.75 -19.58
C TRP A 201 -3.73 0.53 -20.47
N ASP A 202 -2.52 -0.04 -20.42
CA ASP A 202 -2.12 -1.20 -21.24
C ASP A 202 -2.66 -2.53 -20.67
N SER A 203 -2.85 -2.62 -19.35
CA SER A 203 -3.44 -3.76 -18.64
C SER A 203 -4.65 -3.29 -17.81
N PRO A 204 -5.82 -3.09 -18.43
CA PRO A 204 -7.00 -2.58 -17.74
C PRO A 204 -7.54 -3.60 -16.71
N PRO A 205 -8.31 -3.13 -15.70
CA PRO A 205 -8.83 -4.04 -14.69
C PRO A 205 -9.81 -5.04 -15.31
N PRO A 206 -9.92 -6.26 -14.75
CA PRO A 206 -10.90 -7.23 -15.19
C PRO A 206 -12.30 -6.64 -15.10
N ARG A 207 -13.12 -6.94 -16.11
CA ARG A 207 -14.48 -6.45 -16.20
C ARG A 207 -15.45 -7.62 -16.17
N PRO A 208 -16.57 -7.52 -15.43
CA PRO A 208 -17.64 -8.50 -15.53
C PRO A 208 -18.09 -8.66 -16.98
N ALA A 209 -18.32 -9.89 -17.41
CA ALA A 209 -18.76 -10.19 -18.77
C ALA A 209 -19.97 -9.31 -19.15
N GLY A 210 -19.92 -8.67 -20.32
CA GLY A 210 -20.99 -7.80 -20.83
C GLY A 210 -20.81 -6.30 -20.59
N THR A 211 -19.75 -5.84 -19.91
CA THR A 211 -19.45 -4.40 -19.82
C THR A 211 -18.63 -3.90 -21.02
N LEU A 212 -19.30 -3.29 -22.00
CA LEU A 212 -18.66 -2.68 -23.17
C LEU A 212 -17.68 -1.55 -22.77
N ARG A 213 -16.58 -1.44 -23.52
CA ARG A 213 -15.65 -0.31 -23.45
C ARG A 213 -16.38 0.94 -23.92
N ARG A 214 -16.95 1.70 -22.99
CA ARG A 214 -17.35 3.08 -23.25
C ARG A 214 -16.07 3.91 -23.44
N THR A 215 -15.63 4.03 -24.68
CA THR A 215 -14.74 5.13 -25.07
C THR A 215 -15.45 6.43 -24.66
N PRO A 216 -14.81 7.34 -23.92
CA PRO A 216 -15.41 8.64 -23.62
C PRO A 216 -15.90 9.30 -24.93
N PRO A 217 -17.14 9.82 -24.99
CA PRO A 217 -17.60 10.54 -26.18
C PRO A 217 -16.63 11.69 -26.47
N GLY A 218 -16.03 11.71 -27.66
CA GLY A 218 -15.09 12.76 -28.09
C GLY A 218 -13.67 12.29 -28.49
N TRP A 219 -13.32 11.02 -28.29
CA TRP A 219 -12.01 10.45 -28.67
C TRP A 219 -12.12 9.36 -29.75
N GLY A 220 -13.09 9.49 -30.65
CA GLY A 220 -13.23 8.63 -31.82
C GLY A 220 -12.28 9.06 -32.94
N GLY A 221 -11.02 8.65 -32.85
CA GLY A 221 -10.17 8.56 -34.05
C GLY A 221 -10.67 7.40 -34.92
N SER A 222 -10.96 7.70 -36.18
CA SER A 222 -11.48 6.77 -37.18
C SER A 222 -10.71 5.45 -37.20
N THR A 223 -11.42 4.33 -37.03
CA THR A 223 -10.92 3.00 -37.33
C THR A 223 -10.82 2.81 -38.84
N THR A 224 -9.66 3.10 -39.41
CA THR A 224 -9.20 2.52 -40.68
C THR A 224 -7.74 2.10 -40.51
N GLY A 225 -7.48 0.82 -40.78
CA GLY A 225 -6.28 0.09 -40.39
C GLY A 225 -4.95 0.61 -40.92
N GLY A 226 -3.93 0.44 -40.09
CA GLY A 226 -2.50 0.63 -40.38
C GLY A 226 -1.72 0.64 -39.07
N PRO A 227 -0.49 0.08 -38.99
CA PRO A 227 0.28 0.08 -37.76
C PRO A 227 0.71 1.52 -37.43
N PRO A 228 0.64 1.99 -36.17
CA PRO A 228 0.98 3.35 -35.84
C PRO A 228 2.50 3.53 -35.89
N THR A 229 2.96 4.40 -36.80
CA THR A 229 4.31 4.97 -36.78
C THR A 229 4.48 5.86 -35.55
N ALA A 230 5.69 5.86 -34.98
CA ALA A 230 6.03 6.61 -33.77
C ALA A 230 5.83 8.13 -33.97
N GLY A 231 4.75 8.68 -33.41
CA GLY A 231 4.40 10.09 -33.46
C GLY A 231 4.57 10.78 -32.09
N ARG A 232 5.35 11.86 -32.08
CA ARG A 232 5.70 12.71 -30.93
C ARG A 232 4.53 13.06 -30.00
N CYS A 233 4.78 12.91 -28.71
CA CYS A 233 3.94 13.39 -27.61
C CYS A 233 3.91 14.94 -27.61
N ARG A 234 2.73 15.53 -27.87
CA ARG A 234 2.46 16.96 -27.60
C ARG A 234 1.64 17.06 -26.31
N SER A 235 2.11 17.91 -25.41
CA SER A 235 1.55 18.24 -24.10
C SER A 235 0.12 18.80 -24.17
N GLY A 236 -0.80 18.31 -23.33
CA GLY A 236 -2.13 18.89 -23.16
C GLY A 236 -2.93 18.29 -21.98
N SER A 237 -2.99 19.05 -20.88
CA SER A 237 -3.97 19.07 -19.77
C SER A 237 -4.60 17.76 -19.26
N SER A 238 -4.28 17.40 -18.01
CA SER A 238 -4.90 16.32 -17.24
C SER A 238 -6.28 16.72 -16.69
N THR A 239 -7.35 16.08 -17.18
CA THR A 239 -8.66 16.13 -16.51
C THR A 239 -8.83 14.91 -15.61
N ARG A 240 -8.97 15.18 -14.32
CA ARG A 240 -9.05 14.23 -13.20
C ARG A 240 -10.40 13.49 -13.22
N TRP A 241 -10.38 12.16 -13.21
CA TRP A 241 -11.58 11.33 -13.00
C TRP A 241 -12.11 11.57 -11.56
N ARG A 242 -13.38 12.00 -11.44
CA ARG A 242 -14.13 12.02 -10.17
C ARG A 242 -15.35 11.12 -10.35
N PRO A 243 -15.42 9.94 -9.72
CA PRO A 243 -16.70 9.24 -9.61
C PRO A 243 -17.57 9.98 -8.58
N GLN A 244 -18.67 10.57 -9.04
CA GLN A 244 -19.76 11.02 -8.18
C GLN A 244 -20.62 9.80 -7.84
N TRP A 245 -20.56 9.35 -6.59
CA TRP A 245 -21.52 8.41 -6.04
C TRP A 245 -22.58 9.23 -5.29
N SER A 246 -23.75 9.42 -5.91
CA SER A 246 -24.92 9.98 -5.23
C SER A 246 -25.78 8.82 -4.71
N VAL A 247 -25.80 8.66 -3.39
CA VAL A 247 -26.70 7.70 -2.71
C VAL A 247 -28.08 8.36 -2.66
N GLY A 248 -29.02 7.84 -3.45
CA GLY A 248 -30.43 8.23 -3.37
C GLY A 248 -31.09 7.65 -2.09
N PRO A 249 -32.10 8.31 -1.51
CA PRO A 249 -32.74 7.83 -0.29
C PRO A 249 -33.48 6.51 -0.51
N ALA A 250 -33.40 5.62 0.48
CA ALA A 250 -34.02 4.30 0.47
C ALA A 250 -35.55 4.39 0.44
N ALA A 251 -36.19 3.62 -0.45
CA ALA A 251 -37.65 3.48 -0.49
C ALA A 251 -38.17 2.68 0.72
N PRO A 252 -39.31 3.06 1.32
CA PRO A 252 -39.87 2.35 2.46
C PRO A 252 -40.45 0.99 2.04
N ARG A 253 -40.14 -0.04 2.82
CA ARG A 253 -40.69 -1.39 2.68
C ARG A 253 -42.19 -1.34 2.99
N ARG A 254 -43.03 -1.81 2.05
CA ARG A 254 -44.43 -2.13 2.32
C ARG A 254 -44.50 -3.55 2.91
N SER A 255 -45.09 -3.65 4.08
CA SER A 255 -45.50 -4.90 4.71
C SER A 255 -46.79 -5.43 4.06
N ALA A 256 -46.80 -6.73 3.74
CA ALA A 256 -47.98 -7.57 3.59
C ALA A 256 -47.63 -8.91 4.25
#